data_AF-A0AA97G441-F1
#
_entry.id   AF-A0AA97G441-F1
#
_cell.length_a   1.000
_cell.length_b   1.000
_cell.length_c   1.000
_cell.angle_alpha   90.00
_cell.angle_beta   90.00
_cell.angle_gamma   90.00
#
_symmetry.space_group_name_H-M   'P 1'
#
loop_
_entity.id
_entity.type
_entity.pdbx_description
1 polymer ?
#
loop_
_entity_poly.entity_id
_entity_poly.type
_entity_poly.pdbx_seq_one_letter_code
_entity_poly.pdbx_strand_id
1 'polypeptide(L)' 'MKTEDFDKAFDEGSELIDDVVQWDKGHRPDLDTKRVNIDFPIWMINALDKEAARLGVTRQAIVKTWMAEKLDQTRR' A
#
# COMPACT_ATOMS: atom_id res chain seq x y z
N MET A 1 24.46 3.92 -19.36
CA MET A 1 24.89 5.15 -18.67
C MET A 1 25.59 4.76 -17.38
N LYS A 2 26.71 5.40 -17.00
CA LYS A 2 27.24 5.24 -15.64
C LYS A 2 26.36 6.03 -14.68
N THR A 3 26.32 5.62 -13.41
CA THR A 3 25.48 6.26 -12.38
C THR A 3 25.76 7.76 -12.26
N GLU A 4 27.03 8.18 -12.30
CA GLU A 4 27.45 9.58 -12.20
C GLU A 4 26.93 10.45 -13.36
N ASP A 5 26.86 9.90 -14.57
CA ASP A 5 26.36 10.63 -15.73
C ASP A 5 24.82 10.79 -15.67
N PHE A 6 24.13 9.80 -15.10
CA PHE A 6 22.67 9.83 -14.91
C PHE A 6 22.28 10.87 -13.87
N ASP A 7 22.97 10.88 -12.72
CA ASP A 7 22.70 11.84 -11.65
C ASP A 7 22.88 13.29 -12.14
N LYS A 8 23.95 13.53 -12.92
CA LYS A 8 24.20 14.84 -13.51
C LYS A 8 23.11 15.24 -14.52
N ALA A 9 22.71 14.32 -15.41
CA ALA A 9 21.65 14.58 -16.37
C ALA A 9 20.31 14.86 -15.68
N PHE A 10 20.03 14.16 -14.57
CA PHE A 10 18.86 14.33 -13.72
C PHE A 10 18.80 15.71 -13.07
N ASP A 11 19.88 16.12 -12.42
CA ASP A 11 19.96 17.42 -11.73
C ASP A 11 19.92 18.61 -12.69
N GLU A 12 20.44 18.44 -13.91
CA GLU A 12 20.41 19.46 -14.97
C GLU A 12 19.07 19.54 -15.71
N GLY A 13 18.11 18.64 -15.41
CA GLY A 13 16.81 18.60 -16.08
C GLY A 13 16.91 18.28 -17.58
N SER A 14 17.92 17.48 -17.96
CA SER A 14 18.21 17.17 -19.36
C SER A 14 17.11 16.30 -19.99
N GLU A 15 16.69 16.62 -21.21
CA GLU A 15 15.73 15.81 -21.99
C GLU A 15 16.25 14.38 -22.26
N LEU A 16 17.56 14.14 -22.13
CA LEU A 16 18.17 12.82 -22.24
C LEU A 16 17.66 11.81 -21.19
N ILE A 17 17.10 12.28 -20.07
CA ILE A 17 16.50 11.42 -19.04
C ILE A 17 15.27 10.69 -19.61
N ASP A 18 14.48 11.36 -20.44
CA ASP A 18 13.22 10.80 -20.94
C ASP A 18 13.45 9.63 -21.91
N ASP A 19 14.61 9.60 -22.58
CA ASP A 19 15.02 8.50 -23.45
C ASP A 19 15.56 7.28 -22.68
N VAL A 20 16.02 7.46 -21.44
CA VAL A 20 16.57 6.38 -20.60
C VAL A 20 15.62 5.89 -19.51
N VAL A 21 14.67 6.71 -19.05
CA VAL A 21 13.69 6.35 -18.02
C VAL A 21 12.41 5.83 -18.67
N GLN A 22 12.04 4.61 -18.31
CA GLN A 22 10.78 3.99 -18.73
C GLN A 22 9.66 4.44 -17.78
N TRP A 23 9.19 5.67 -18.00
CA TRP A 23 8.13 6.30 -17.20
C TRP A 23 6.82 5.48 -17.18
N ASP A 24 6.53 4.79 -18.28
CA ASP A 24 5.40 3.88 -18.46
C ASP A 24 5.44 2.65 -17.52
N LYS A 25 6.63 2.29 -17.03
CA LYS A 25 6.83 1.19 -16.07
C LYS A 25 6.92 1.67 -14.63
N GLY A 26 6.75 2.97 -14.38
CA GLY A 26 6.66 3.52 -13.05
C GLY A 26 5.45 2.94 -12.32
N HIS A 27 5.70 2.05 -11.37
CA HIS A 27 4.66 1.43 -10.55
C HIS A 27 4.98 1.62 -9.07
N ARG A 28 3.94 1.69 -8.23
CA ARG A 28 4.06 1.77 -6.78
C ARG A 28 3.71 0.40 -6.19
N PRO A 29 4.70 -0.46 -5.88
CA PRO A 29 4.46 -1.86 -5.52
C PRO A 29 3.54 -2.03 -4.31
N ASP A 30 3.59 -1.09 -3.36
CA ASP A 30 2.77 -1.12 -2.13
C ASP A 30 1.32 -0.63 -2.33
N LEU A 31 0.94 -0.21 -3.54
CA LEU A 31 -0.44 0.17 -3.87
C LEU A 31 -1.25 -0.96 -4.54
N ASP A 32 -0.60 -2.09 -4.85
CA ASP A 32 -1.29 -3.22 -5.45
C ASP A 32 -2.29 -3.85 -4.46
N THR A 33 -3.56 -3.85 -4.84
CA THR A 33 -4.62 -4.46 -4.03
C THR A 33 -4.93 -5.87 -4.52
N LYS A 34 -4.64 -6.88 -3.70
CA LYS A 34 -5.04 -8.27 -3.95
C LYS A 34 -6.29 -8.63 -3.13
N ARG A 35 -7.31 -9.20 -3.77
CA ARG A 35 -8.49 -9.74 -3.08
C ARG A 35 -8.15 -11.06 -2.41
N VAL A 36 -8.54 -11.22 -1.15
CA VAL A 36 -8.38 -12.43 -0.36
C VAL A 36 -9.72 -12.76 0.28
N ASN A 37 -10.14 -14.03 0.20
CA ASN A 37 -11.34 -14.53 0.87
C ASN A 37 -10.93 -15.16 2.20
N ILE A 38 -11.63 -14.81 3.27
CA ILE A 38 -11.35 -15.28 4.63
C ILE A 38 -12.69 -15.59 5.30
N ASP A 39 -12.81 -16.78 5.87
CA ASP A 39 -13.95 -17.17 6.68
C ASP A 39 -13.72 -16.79 8.14
N PHE A 40 -14.77 -16.28 8.79
CA PHE A 40 -14.75 -15.89 10.19
C PHE A 40 -15.85 -16.62 10.97
N PRO A 41 -15.58 -17.05 12.22
CA PRO A 41 -16.64 -17.53 13.09
C PRO A 41 -17.73 -16.47 13.30
N ILE A 42 -18.99 -16.91 13.46
CA ILE A 42 -20.15 -16.02 13.61
C ILE A 42 -19.97 -15.04 14.78
N TRP A 43 -19.43 -15.50 15.91
CA TRP A 43 -19.20 -14.65 17.08
C TRP A 43 -18.24 -13.49 16.77
N MET A 44 -17.25 -13.72 15.91
CA MET A 44 -16.27 -12.70 15.53
C MET A 44 -16.88 -11.68 14.59
N ILE A 45 -17.71 -12.12 13.63
CA ILE A 45 -18.45 -11.21 12.74
C ILE A 45 -19.35 -10.28 13.57
N ASN A 46 -20.11 -10.83 14.52
CA ASN A 46 -20.98 -10.04 15.39
C ASN A 46 -20.21 -9.00 16.21
N ALA A 47 -19.04 -9.37 16.73
CA ALA A 47 -18.18 -8.44 17.45
C ALA A 47 -17.63 -7.32 16.54
N LEU A 48 -17.18 -7.67 15.33
CA LEU A 48 -16.71 -6.71 14.33
C LEU A 48 -17.80 -5.73 13.90
N ASP A 49 -19.03 -6.21 13.70
CA ASP A 49 -20.17 -5.37 13.31
C ASP A 49 -20.55 -4.37 14.40
N LYS A 50 -20.57 -4.82 15.66
CA LYS A 50 -20.83 -3.95 16.79
C LYS A 50 -19.81 -2.80 16.87
N GLU A 51 -18.55 -3.13 16.65
CA GLU A 51 -17.47 -2.14 16.70
C GLU A 51 -17.50 -1.21 15.47
N ALA A 52 -17.84 -1.76 14.30
CA ALA A 52 -17.99 -0.99 13.06
C ALA A 52 -19.10 0.05 13.20
N ALA A 53 -20.24 -0.36 13.77
CA ALA A 53 -21.34 0.54 14.09
C ALA A 53 -20.95 1.60 15.13
N ARG A 54 -20.21 1.22 16.18
CA ARG A 54 -19.74 2.15 17.22
C ARG A 54 -18.85 3.26 16.65
N LEU A 55 -17.99 2.91 15.69
CA LEU A 55 -17.05 3.82 15.06
C LEU A 55 -17.61 4.51 13.80
N GLY A 56 -18.81 4.12 13.33
CA GLY A 56 -19.40 4.67 12.12
C GLY A 56 -18.65 4.29 10.84
N VAL A 57 -17.99 3.14 10.83
CA VAL A 57 -17.18 2.64 9.70
C VAL A 57 -17.68 1.30 9.20
N THR A 58 -17.16 0.83 8.07
CA THR A 58 -17.50 -0.50 7.56
C THR A 58 -16.71 -1.59 8.29
N ARG A 59 -17.26 -2.81 8.31
CA ARG A 59 -16.57 -4.01 8.83
C ARG A 59 -15.18 -4.18 8.21
N GLN A 60 -15.07 -3.97 6.89
CA GLN A 60 -13.79 -4.07 6.17
C GLN A 60 -12.77 -3.03 6.63
N ALA A 61 -13.22 -1.82 6.97
CA ALA A 61 -12.33 -0.77 7.46
C ALA A 61 -11.71 -1.17 8.81
N ILE A 62 -12.52 -1.70 9.75
CA ILE A 62 -12.00 -2.21 11.03
C ILE A 62 -10.99 -3.33 10.82
N VAL A 63 -11.34 -4.31 9.99
CA VAL A 63 -10.46 -5.46 9.72
C VAL A 63 -9.12 -4.97 9.16
N LYS A 64 -9.13 -4.02 8.21
CA LYS A 64 -7.90 -3.44 7.66
C LYS A 64 -7.09 -2.70 8.71
N THR A 65 -7.71 -1.84 9.51
CA THR A 65 -7.02 -1.04 10.52
C THR A 65 -6.36 -1.93 11.58
N TRP A 66 -7.09 -2.88 12.14
CA TRP A 66 -6.54 -3.78 13.16
C TRP A 66 -5.43 -4.69 12.62
N MET A 67 -5.56 -5.19 11.39
CA MET A 67 -4.47 -5.95 10.76
C MET A 67 -3.24 -5.08 10.56
N ALA A 68 -3.40 -3.84 10.08
CA ALA A 68 -2.29 -2.91 9.91
C ALA A 68 -1.58 -2.60 11.23
N GLU A 69 -2.34 -2.34 12.30
CA GLU A 69 -1.80 -2.11 13.64
C GLU A 69 -0.99 -3.31 14.16
N LYS A 70 -1.49 -4.54 13.96
CA LYS A 70 -0.80 -5.76 14.38
C LYS A 70 0.46 -6.04 13.55
N LEU A 71 0.42 -5.76 12.26
CA LEU A 71 1.59 -5.91 11.39
C LEU A 71 2.66 -4.85 11.71
N ASP A 72 2.29 -3.60 12.03
CA ASP A 72 3.23 -2.56 12.46
C ASP A 72 3.93 -2.93 13.77
N GLN A 73 3.19 -3.48 14.75
CA GLN A 73 3.75 -3.96 16.01
C GLN A 73 4.79 -5.09 15.83
N THR A 74 4.65 -5.90 14.78
CA THR A 74 5.56 -7.03 14.51
C THR A 74 6.80 -6.60 13.73
N ARG A 75 6.75 -5.44 13.05
CA ARG A 75 7.87 -4.88 12.28
C ARG A 75 8.85 -4.06 13.12
N ARG A 76 8.48 -3.72 14.36
CA ARG A 76 9.34 -3.03 15.33
C ARG A 76 10.11 -4.05 16.17
#